data_AF-A0A2V7W017-F1
#
_entry.id   AF-A0A2V7W017-F1
#
_cell.length_a   1.000
_cell.length_b   1.000
_cell.length_c   1.000
_cell.angle_alpha   90.00
_cell.angle_beta   90.00
_cell.angle_gamma   90.00
#
_symmetry.space_group_name_H-M   'P 1'
#
loop_
_entity.id
_entity.type
_entity.pdbx_description
1 polymer ?
#
loop_
_entity_poly.entity_id
_entity_poly.type
_entity_poly.pdbx_seq_one_letter_code
_entity_poly.pdbx_strand_id
1 'polypeptide(L)'
;MRRGSAGQCVRVLCVFSESSQCPRGLQSGMRVRFGSCVFDSATRTLSRGGEPVPLSPKAFALLELLIEASPAAVSKDALYGRLWPDTYVEQGNLHNLVSEIRAAIGDDDREIVRTVHRFGYAFAAARTMTADPSAFVIVAGNEQIPLHEGANTIGRDSVCEIVINAPDVSRQHARLLVEGDVLTLEDLGSKNGTFIGTTPVTKVVEVHDTDEIMIGRNPIRLRRVQQLATTKTAL
;
A
#
# COMPACT_ATOMS: atom_id res chain seq x y z
N MET A 1 6.95 25.76 -43.63
CA MET A 1 5.64 25.79 -42.94
C MET A 1 5.37 24.39 -42.42
N ARG A 2 5.43 24.17 -41.08
CA ARG A 2 4.29 23.84 -40.18
C ARG A 2 3.44 22.65 -40.66
N ARG A 3 2.97 21.66 -39.88
CA ARG A 3 3.13 21.07 -38.53
C ARG A 3 1.98 20.01 -38.45
N GLY A 4 2.11 18.95 -37.63
CA GLY A 4 1.00 18.07 -37.19
C GLY A 4 1.25 16.60 -37.55
N SER A 5 1.76 15.68 -36.71
CA SER A 5 1.48 15.34 -35.30
C SER A 5 0.04 14.95 -35.02
N ALA A 6 -0.19 13.64 -34.82
CA ALA A 6 -0.82 13.02 -33.65
C ALA A 6 -1.55 11.73 -34.05
N GLY A 7 -1.28 10.65 -33.32
CA GLY A 7 -2.00 9.38 -33.48
C GLY A 7 -1.28 8.17 -32.87
N GLN A 8 -0.52 8.37 -31.80
CA GLN A 8 0.11 7.26 -31.07
C GLN A 8 -0.98 6.58 -30.24
N CYS A 9 -1.49 5.47 -30.77
CA CYS A 9 -2.45 4.60 -30.12
C CYS A 9 -1.75 3.92 -28.93
N VAL A 10 -2.03 4.39 -27.71
CA VAL A 10 -1.53 3.77 -26.49
C VAL A 10 -2.25 2.45 -26.30
N ARG A 11 -1.55 1.39 -26.67
CA ARG A 11 -1.93 -0.02 -26.51
C ARG A 11 -1.91 -0.33 -25.00
N VAL A 12 -3.07 -0.30 -24.35
CA VAL A 12 -3.22 -0.85 -22.99
C VAL A 12 -3.12 -2.37 -23.13
N LEU A 13 -1.94 -2.89 -22.85
CA LEU A 13 -1.72 -4.33 -22.70
C LEU A 13 -2.45 -4.78 -21.44
N CYS A 14 -3.65 -5.33 -21.64
CA CYS A 14 -4.18 -6.37 -20.77
C CYS A 14 -3.14 -7.49 -20.71
N VAL A 15 -2.52 -7.67 -19.55
CA VAL A 15 -1.89 -8.92 -19.18
C VAL A 15 -2.39 -9.21 -17.78
N PHE A 16 -3.30 -10.18 -17.66
CA PHE A 16 -3.16 -11.27 -16.70
C PHE A 16 -4.06 -12.40 -17.16
N SER A 17 -3.41 -13.36 -17.81
CA SER A 17 -3.94 -14.64 -18.23
C SER A 17 -4.33 -15.46 -17.01
N GLU A 18 -5.48 -16.12 -17.08
CA GLU A 18 -5.91 -17.20 -16.21
C GLU A 18 -4.87 -18.34 -16.17
N SER A 19 -4.92 -19.08 -15.05
CA SER A 19 -4.23 -20.36 -14.78
C SER A 19 -2.86 -20.25 -14.12
N SER A 20 -2.83 -20.08 -12.80
CA SER A 20 -2.03 -20.90 -11.86
C SER A 20 -2.32 -20.43 -10.44
N GLN A 21 -2.79 -21.35 -9.61
CA GLN A 21 -2.96 -21.17 -8.18
C GLN A 21 -1.61 -20.82 -7.55
N CYS A 22 -1.42 -19.56 -7.19
CA CYS A 22 -0.40 -19.16 -6.23
C CYS A 22 -0.93 -19.45 -4.82
N PRO A 23 -0.13 -20.05 -3.92
CA PRO A 23 -0.52 -20.22 -2.53
C PRO A 23 -0.75 -18.83 -1.93
N ARG A 24 -1.80 -18.70 -1.11
CA ARG A 24 -2.25 -17.49 -0.42
C ARG A 24 -1.09 -16.81 0.32
N GLY A 25 -0.40 -15.90 -0.37
CA GLY A 25 0.56 -14.99 0.24
C GLY A 25 -0.23 -13.85 0.88
N LEU A 26 -0.09 -13.74 2.19
CA LEU A 26 -0.31 -12.56 3.03
C LEU A 26 -0.96 -11.35 2.33
N GLN A 27 -2.26 -11.14 2.57
CA GLN A 27 -2.91 -9.91 2.13
C GLN A 27 -2.38 -8.76 2.99
N SER A 28 -1.37 -8.07 2.47
CA SER A 28 -0.83 -6.84 3.02
C SER A 28 -1.99 -5.86 3.20
N GLY A 29 -2.27 -5.52 4.46
CA GLY A 29 -3.28 -4.53 4.80
C GLY A 29 -2.87 -3.17 4.25
N MET A 30 -3.59 -2.67 3.25
CA MET A 30 -3.36 -1.33 2.73
C MET A 30 -3.95 -0.31 3.72
N ARG A 31 -3.09 0.36 4.49
CA ARG A 31 -3.47 1.54 5.28
C ARG A 31 -3.03 2.83 4.58
N VAL A 32 -3.96 3.77 4.45
CA VAL A 32 -3.83 4.95 3.58
C VAL A 32 -4.36 6.17 4.29
N ARG A 33 -3.56 7.24 4.32
CA ARG A 33 -4.00 8.56 4.76
C ARG A 33 -4.26 9.46 3.57
N PHE A 34 -5.38 10.17 3.62
CA PHE A 34 -5.76 11.18 2.64
C PHE A 34 -6.58 12.26 3.35
N GLY A 35 -6.19 13.53 3.19
CA GLY A 35 -6.76 14.61 4.00
C GLY A 35 -6.67 14.32 5.50
N SER A 36 -7.81 14.42 6.19
CA SER A 36 -7.97 14.06 7.61
C SER A 36 -8.35 12.60 7.86
N CYS A 37 -8.42 11.78 6.81
CA CYS A 37 -8.92 10.42 6.88
C CYS A 37 -7.79 9.39 6.85
N VAL A 38 -7.97 8.30 7.59
CA VAL A 38 -7.12 7.09 7.54
C VAL A 38 -8.02 5.90 7.24
N PHE A 39 -7.75 5.25 6.12
CA PHE A 39 -8.39 4.01 5.69
C PHE A 39 -7.47 2.85 5.98
N ASP A 40 -8.00 1.76 6.53
CA ASP A 40 -7.26 0.54 6.83
C ASP A 40 -8.01 -0.68 6.28
N SER A 41 -7.45 -1.30 5.24
CA SER A 41 -7.98 -2.51 4.62
C SER A 41 -7.90 -3.74 5.55
N ALA A 42 -6.85 -3.86 6.37
CA ALA A 42 -6.63 -5.01 7.25
C ALA A 42 -7.69 -5.07 8.36
N THR A 43 -7.92 -3.95 9.04
CA THR A 43 -8.90 -3.86 10.12
C THR A 43 -10.30 -3.51 9.63
N ARG A 44 -10.46 -3.26 8.32
CA ARG A 44 -11.69 -2.75 7.69
C ARG A 44 -12.25 -1.51 8.37
N THR A 45 -11.39 -0.57 8.74
CA THR A 45 -11.78 0.67 9.42
C THR A 45 -11.49 1.89 8.56
N LEU A 46 -12.40 2.86 8.62
CA LEU A 46 -12.16 4.22 8.17
C LEU A 46 -12.20 5.11 9.42
N SER A 47 -11.27 6.05 9.53
CA SER A 47 -11.30 7.08 10.58
C SER A 47 -11.12 8.45 9.97
N ARG A 48 -11.73 9.47 10.58
CA ARG A 48 -11.63 10.88 10.21
C ARG A 48 -11.28 11.68 11.45
N GLY A 49 -10.17 12.41 11.44
CA GLY A 49 -9.70 13.15 12.62
C GLY A 49 -9.36 12.26 13.82
N GLY A 50 -9.13 10.96 13.60
CA GLY A 50 -8.87 9.97 14.65
C GLY A 50 -10.12 9.25 15.17
N GLU A 51 -11.32 9.68 14.80
CA GLU A 51 -12.57 9.00 15.17
C GLU A 51 -12.97 7.98 14.10
N PRO A 52 -13.33 6.73 14.46
CA PRO A 52 -13.78 5.74 13.50
C PRO A 52 -15.13 6.15 12.90
N VAL A 53 -15.19 6.19 11.57
CA VAL A 53 -16.40 6.50 10.81
C VAL A 53 -16.93 5.19 10.21
N PRO A 54 -18.15 4.76 10.59
CA PRO A 54 -18.72 3.53 10.06
C PRO A 54 -19.04 3.68 8.56
N LEU A 55 -18.71 2.63 7.79
CA LEU A 55 -19.11 2.48 6.40
C LEU A 55 -19.83 1.13 6.24
N SER A 56 -20.80 1.10 5.33
CA SER A 56 -21.42 -0.14 4.89
C SER A 56 -20.35 -1.04 4.24
N PRO A 57 -20.46 -2.38 4.35
CA PRO A 57 -19.46 -3.29 3.80
C PRO A 57 -19.19 -3.08 2.30
N LYS A 58 -20.23 -2.69 1.55
CA LYS A 58 -20.13 -2.37 0.12
C LYS A 58 -19.49 -1.01 -0.14
N ALA A 59 -19.80 0.00 0.67
CA ALA A 59 -19.14 1.31 0.57
C ALA A 59 -17.64 1.19 0.90
N PHE A 60 -17.29 0.41 1.93
CA PHE A 60 -15.90 0.11 2.27
C PHE A 60 -15.15 -0.54 1.10
N ALA A 61 -15.72 -1.63 0.54
CA ALA A 61 -15.12 -2.33 -0.60
C ALA A 61 -15.01 -1.42 -1.84
N LEU A 62 -15.98 -0.53 -2.07
CA LEU A 62 -15.89 0.46 -3.15
C LEU A 62 -14.74 1.44 -2.93
N LEU A 63 -14.59 1.96 -1.71
CA LEU A 63 -13.51 2.89 -1.37
C LEU A 63 -12.14 2.22 -1.55
N GLU A 64 -11.99 0.98 -1.08
CA GLU A 64 -10.79 0.15 -1.27
C GLU A 64 -10.39 0.06 -2.74
N LEU A 65 -11.32 -0.34 -3.60
CA LEU A 65 -11.11 -0.48 -5.05
C LEU A 65 -10.69 0.83 -5.71
N LEU A 66 -11.27 1.97 -5.27
CA LEU A 66 -10.93 3.27 -5.80
C LEU A 66 -9.54 3.73 -5.35
N ILE A 67 -9.15 3.45 -4.11
CA ILE A 67 -7.82 3.77 -3.58
C ILE A 67 -6.74 2.92 -4.26
N GLU A 68 -6.98 1.62 -4.46
CA GLU A 68 -6.06 0.72 -5.17
C GLU A 68 -5.81 1.18 -6.61
N ALA A 69 -6.88 1.54 -7.33
CA ALA A 69 -6.78 1.97 -8.72
C ALA A 69 -6.22 3.40 -8.89
N SER A 70 -6.12 4.18 -7.81
CA SER A 70 -5.75 5.58 -7.89
C SER A 70 -4.34 5.79 -8.46
N PRO A 71 -4.14 6.75 -9.38
CA PRO A 71 -5.07 7.83 -9.77
C PRO A 71 -6.01 7.49 -10.94
N ALA A 72 -6.01 6.27 -11.44
CA ALA A 72 -6.84 5.86 -12.56
C ALA A 72 -8.33 5.81 -12.18
N ALA A 73 -9.19 6.01 -13.17
CA ALA A 73 -10.63 5.84 -13.01
C ALA A 73 -11.02 4.36 -13.17
N VAL A 74 -12.02 3.93 -12.40
CA VAL A 74 -12.60 2.59 -12.50
C VAL A 74 -13.97 2.70 -13.17
N SER A 75 -14.23 1.86 -14.17
CA SER A 75 -15.50 1.86 -14.90
C SER A 75 -16.63 1.35 -14.02
N LYS A 76 -17.87 1.79 -14.30
CA LYS A 76 -19.06 1.27 -13.59
C LYS A 76 -19.17 -0.24 -13.71
N ASP A 77 -18.91 -0.81 -14.88
CA ASP A 77 -19.02 -2.26 -15.10
C ASP A 77 -17.98 -3.03 -14.27
N ALA A 78 -16.75 -2.52 -14.15
CA ALA A 78 -15.74 -3.13 -13.30
C ALA A 78 -16.09 -3.03 -11.81
N LEU A 79 -16.66 -1.89 -11.38
CA LEU A 79 -17.14 -1.72 -10.02
C LEU A 79 -18.32 -2.65 -9.72
N TYR A 80 -19.28 -2.78 -10.65
CA TYR A 80 -20.39 -3.71 -10.51
C TYR A 80 -19.92 -5.16 -10.42
N GLY A 81 -19.04 -5.59 -11.34
CA GLY A 81 -18.54 -6.96 -11.35
C GLY A 81 -17.74 -7.34 -10.11
N ARG A 82 -16.99 -6.41 -9.52
CA ARG A 82 -16.23 -6.67 -8.28
C ARG A 82 -17.08 -6.60 -7.02
N LEU A 83 -18.03 -5.66 -6.96
CA LEU A 83 -18.88 -5.48 -5.77
C LEU A 83 -20.03 -6.49 -5.74
N TRP A 84 -20.58 -6.88 -6.89
CA TRP A 84 -21.72 -7.80 -7.01
C TRP A 84 -21.46 -8.83 -8.12
N PRO A 85 -20.54 -9.79 -7.90
CA PRO A 85 -20.23 -10.80 -8.91
C PRO A 85 -21.47 -11.65 -9.28
N ASP A 86 -22.35 -11.91 -8.30
CA ASP A 86 -23.49 -12.83 -8.44
C ASP A 86 -24.84 -12.16 -8.18
N THR A 87 -24.97 -10.84 -8.35
CA THR A 87 -26.22 -10.13 -8.06
C THR A 87 -26.50 -9.02 -9.06
N TYR A 88 -27.69 -9.06 -9.67
CA TYR A 88 -28.18 -7.95 -10.49
C TYR A 88 -28.67 -6.82 -9.57
N VAL A 89 -27.97 -5.69 -9.60
CA VAL A 89 -28.32 -4.49 -8.83
C VAL A 89 -28.71 -3.36 -9.78
N GLU A 90 -29.73 -2.59 -9.41
CA GLU A 90 -30.18 -1.46 -10.22
C GLU A 90 -29.11 -0.37 -10.37
N GLN A 91 -29.23 0.45 -11.42
CA GLN A 91 -28.30 1.55 -11.73
C GLN A 91 -28.22 2.65 -10.64
N GLY A 92 -29.02 2.56 -9.58
CA GLY A 92 -28.98 3.42 -8.40
C GLY A 92 -27.97 3.01 -7.31
N ASN A 93 -27.54 1.75 -7.24
CA ASN A 93 -26.84 1.31 -6.02
C ASN A 93 -25.45 1.98 -5.84
N LEU A 94 -24.74 2.22 -6.95
CA LEU A 94 -23.39 2.76 -6.90
C LEU A 94 -23.36 4.25 -6.49
N HIS A 95 -24.35 5.05 -6.86
CA HIS A 95 -24.38 6.46 -6.45
C HIS A 95 -24.68 6.62 -4.96
N ASN A 96 -25.48 5.72 -4.38
CA ASN A 96 -25.74 5.68 -2.94
C ASN A 96 -24.47 5.38 -2.16
N LEU A 97 -23.71 4.35 -2.56
CA LEU A 97 -22.43 4.03 -1.92
C LEU A 97 -21.42 5.19 -2.05
N VAL A 98 -21.36 5.85 -3.21
CA VAL A 98 -20.48 7.02 -3.38
C VAL A 98 -20.93 8.19 -2.50
N SER A 99 -22.24 8.39 -2.33
CA SER A 99 -22.76 9.45 -1.45
C SER A 99 -22.44 9.15 0.02
N GLU A 100 -22.57 7.89 0.44
CA GLU A 100 -22.16 7.43 1.76
C GLU A 100 -20.66 7.64 2.01
N ILE A 101 -19.81 7.24 1.06
CA ILE A 101 -18.35 7.45 1.13
C ILE A 101 -18.03 8.93 1.28
N ARG A 102 -18.61 9.79 0.43
CA ARG A 102 -18.35 11.24 0.47
C ARG A 102 -18.75 11.85 1.81
N ALA A 103 -19.90 11.48 2.34
CA ALA A 103 -20.34 11.94 3.66
C ALA A 103 -19.37 11.47 4.76
N ALA A 104 -18.93 10.20 4.72
CA ALA A 104 -18.03 9.63 5.70
C ALA A 104 -16.65 10.31 5.72
N ILE A 105 -16.07 10.57 4.55
CA ILE A 105 -14.74 11.18 4.43
C ILE A 105 -14.76 12.72 4.46
N GLY A 106 -15.96 13.33 4.45
CA GLY A 106 -16.12 14.79 4.39
C GLY A 106 -15.75 15.40 3.05
N ASP A 107 -16.00 14.68 1.95
CA ASP A 107 -15.71 15.10 0.58
C ASP A 107 -16.88 15.88 -0.03
N ASP A 108 -17.23 17.01 0.59
CA ASP A 108 -18.34 17.87 0.16
C ASP A 108 -18.08 18.48 -1.23
N ASP A 109 -16.83 18.90 -1.47
CA ASP A 109 -16.38 19.51 -2.73
C ASP A 109 -16.05 18.49 -3.84
N ARG A 110 -16.16 17.18 -3.56
CA ARG A 110 -15.90 16.07 -4.50
C ARG A 110 -14.46 16.04 -5.04
N GLU A 111 -13.52 16.51 -4.24
CA GLU A 111 -12.09 16.53 -4.53
C GLU A 111 -11.44 15.16 -4.31
N ILE A 112 -11.99 14.34 -3.41
CA ILE A 112 -11.43 13.04 -3.05
C ILE A 112 -11.98 11.94 -3.97
N VAL A 113 -13.30 11.82 -4.10
CA VAL A 113 -13.96 10.84 -4.97
C VAL A 113 -14.67 11.56 -6.10
N ARG A 114 -14.03 11.61 -7.28
CA ARG A 114 -14.58 12.29 -8.46
C ARG A 114 -15.42 11.36 -9.32
N THR A 115 -16.47 11.92 -9.92
CA THR A 115 -17.28 11.24 -10.94
C THR A 115 -16.69 11.49 -12.32
N VAL A 116 -16.33 10.42 -13.04
CA VAL A 116 -15.88 10.49 -14.42
C VAL A 116 -17.09 10.24 -15.33
N HIS A 117 -17.55 11.31 -15.98
CA HIS A 117 -18.79 11.31 -16.74
C HIS A 117 -18.83 10.15 -17.74
N ARG A 118 -19.94 9.37 -17.72
CA ARG A 118 -20.19 8.19 -18.57
C ARG A 118 -19.18 7.03 -18.47
N PHE A 119 -18.19 7.10 -17.57
CA PHE A 119 -17.21 6.04 -17.37
C PHE A 119 -17.35 5.38 -16.00
N GLY A 120 -17.28 6.17 -14.92
CA GLY A 120 -17.29 5.63 -13.55
C GLY A 120 -16.76 6.61 -12.52
N TYR A 121 -15.91 6.14 -11.61
CA TYR A 121 -15.42 6.91 -10.47
C TYR A 121 -13.91 6.79 -10.32
N ALA A 122 -13.28 7.80 -9.72
CA ALA A 122 -11.85 7.79 -9.45
C ALA A 122 -11.56 8.40 -8.08
N PHE A 123 -10.54 7.88 -7.41
CA PHE A 123 -9.98 8.52 -6.22
C PHE A 123 -8.86 9.48 -6.64
N ALA A 124 -9.09 10.77 -6.39
CA ALA A 124 -8.29 11.88 -6.91
C ALA A 124 -7.47 12.62 -5.83
N ALA A 125 -7.74 12.36 -4.54
CA ALA A 125 -6.93 12.96 -3.48
C ALA A 125 -5.49 12.45 -3.50
N ALA A 126 -4.57 13.33 -3.10
CA ALA A 126 -3.23 12.90 -2.72
C ALA A 126 -3.34 11.91 -1.55
N ARG A 127 -2.80 10.70 -1.75
CA ARG A 127 -2.76 9.66 -0.73
C ARG A 127 -1.32 9.39 -0.31
N THR A 128 -1.13 9.20 0.99
CA THR A 128 0.11 8.70 1.55
C THR A 128 -0.18 7.31 2.10
N MET A 129 0.51 6.29 1.60
CA MET A 129 0.51 4.98 2.24
C MET A 129 0.97 5.20 3.68
N THR A 130 0.09 4.92 4.62
CA THR A 130 0.40 5.02 6.04
C THR A 130 0.65 3.62 6.50
N ALA A 131 1.92 3.29 6.63
CA ALA A 131 2.36 2.16 7.41
C ALA A 131 1.52 2.04 8.68
N ASP A 132 0.91 0.89 8.95
CA ASP A 132 0.65 0.54 10.34
C ASP A 132 2.01 0.64 11.04
N PRO A 133 2.21 1.49 12.08
CA PRO A 133 3.51 1.55 12.72
C PRO A 133 3.74 0.18 13.33
N SER A 134 4.54 -0.63 12.66
CA SER A 134 5.02 -1.85 13.27
C SER A 134 5.81 -1.46 14.51
N ALA A 135 5.98 -2.41 15.42
CA ALA A 135 6.88 -2.19 16.54
C ALA A 135 8.35 -2.07 16.08
N PHE A 136 8.67 -1.97 14.79
CA PHE A 136 10.04 -1.97 14.27
C PHE A 136 10.37 -0.70 13.49
N VAL A 137 11.60 -0.20 13.69
CA VAL A 137 12.24 0.78 12.82
C VAL A 137 13.53 0.19 12.28
N ILE A 138 13.86 0.54 11.04
CA ILE A 138 15.21 0.40 10.52
C ILE A 138 16.00 1.65 10.92
N VAL A 139 17.23 1.42 11.35
CA VAL A 139 18.26 2.45 11.49
C VAL A 139 19.28 2.26 10.37
N ALA A 140 19.29 3.18 9.41
CA ALA A 140 20.24 3.23 8.30
C ALA A 140 21.07 4.52 8.43
N GLY A 141 22.31 4.40 8.91
CA GLY A 141 23.11 5.57 9.28
C GLY A 141 22.46 6.38 10.41
N ASN A 142 22.12 7.64 10.15
CA ASN A 142 21.47 8.53 11.11
C ASN A 142 19.94 8.60 10.95
N GLU A 143 19.39 7.92 9.95
CA GLU A 143 17.96 7.94 9.66
C GLU A 143 17.26 6.76 10.33
N GLN A 144 16.09 7.02 10.94
CA GLN A 144 15.21 6.00 11.47
C GLN A 144 13.95 5.95 10.61
N ILE A 145 13.75 4.82 9.95
CA ILE A 145 12.65 4.61 9.01
C ILE A 145 11.70 3.60 9.65
N PRO A 146 10.45 3.99 9.95
CA PRO A 146 9.47 3.06 10.52
C PRO A 146 9.11 1.98 9.50
N LEU A 147 9.11 0.73 9.96
CA LEU A 147 8.60 -0.38 9.18
C LEU A 147 7.09 -0.49 9.33
N HIS A 148 6.46 -1.05 8.31
CA HIS A 148 5.03 -1.29 8.28
C HIS A 148 4.69 -2.76 8.30
N GLU A 149 3.50 -3.09 8.79
CA GLU A 149 2.99 -4.45 8.73
C GLU A 149 2.95 -4.95 7.26
N GLY A 150 3.54 -6.10 6.98
CA GLY A 150 3.70 -6.62 5.62
C GLY A 150 5.05 -6.32 4.98
N ALA A 151 5.07 -6.24 3.65
CA ALA A 151 6.29 -6.27 2.85
C ALA A 151 6.90 -4.88 2.69
N ASN A 152 8.08 -4.67 3.28
CA ASN A 152 8.87 -3.45 3.19
C ASN A 152 10.07 -3.66 2.25
N THR A 153 10.08 -2.99 1.11
CA THR A 153 11.16 -3.16 0.12
C THR A 153 12.32 -2.21 0.35
N ILE A 154 13.54 -2.76 0.39
CA ILE A 154 14.80 -2.04 0.53
C ILE A 154 15.53 -2.00 -0.81
N GLY A 155 16.02 -0.82 -1.20
CA GLY A 155 16.83 -0.70 -2.40
C GLY A 155 17.26 0.72 -2.69
N ARG A 156 17.97 0.91 -3.80
CA ARG A 156 18.42 2.22 -4.26
C ARG A 156 17.37 2.98 -5.07
N ASP A 157 16.37 2.28 -5.59
CA ASP A 157 15.32 2.90 -6.39
C ASP A 157 14.36 3.71 -5.52
N SER A 158 13.89 4.84 -6.03
CA SER A 158 12.90 5.70 -5.36
C SER A 158 11.54 5.04 -5.15
N VAL A 159 11.28 3.92 -5.82
CA VAL A 159 10.05 3.13 -5.62
C VAL A 159 10.14 2.19 -4.41
N CYS A 160 11.33 2.00 -3.83
CA CYS A 160 11.50 1.27 -2.59
C CYS A 160 11.04 2.13 -1.42
N GLU A 161 10.50 1.49 -0.39
CA GLU A 161 10.08 2.18 0.83
C GLU A 161 11.28 2.62 1.65
N ILE A 162 12.32 1.77 1.70
CA ILE A 162 13.59 2.08 2.35
C ILE A 162 14.62 2.32 1.26
N VAL A 163 14.91 3.60 1.02
CA VAL A 163 15.83 4.03 -0.03
C VAL A 163 17.23 4.17 0.54
N ILE A 164 18.13 3.27 0.14
CA ILE A 164 19.57 3.36 0.45
C ILE A 164 20.30 3.75 -0.82
N ASN A 165 20.63 5.05 -0.94
CA ASN A 165 21.30 5.58 -2.11
C ASN A 165 22.81 5.32 -2.11
N ALA A 166 23.20 4.07 -2.32
CA ALA A 166 24.59 3.64 -2.37
C ALA A 166 24.88 2.77 -3.60
N PRO A 167 26.04 2.92 -4.27
CA PRO A 167 26.33 2.27 -5.55
C PRO A 167 26.38 0.73 -5.47
N ASP A 168 26.59 0.20 -4.29
CA ASP A 168 26.61 -1.22 -3.97
C ASP A 168 25.22 -1.78 -3.59
N VAL A 169 24.19 -0.95 -3.60
CA VAL A 169 22.80 -1.35 -3.39
C VAL A 169 22.06 -1.46 -4.73
N SER A 170 21.48 -2.65 -4.98
CA SER A 170 20.57 -2.89 -6.10
C SER A 170 19.33 -2.00 -6.06
N ARG A 171 18.69 -1.78 -7.22
CA ARG A 171 17.44 -0.99 -7.32
C ARG A 171 16.36 -1.50 -6.39
N GLN A 172 16.09 -2.80 -6.42
CA GLN A 172 15.37 -3.55 -5.41
C GLN A 172 16.37 -4.60 -4.90
N HIS A 173 16.72 -4.54 -3.62
CA HIS A 173 17.83 -5.31 -3.06
C HIS A 173 17.34 -6.43 -2.16
N ALA A 174 16.52 -6.07 -1.18
CA ALA A 174 16.01 -6.98 -0.19
C ALA A 174 14.58 -6.59 0.18
N ARG A 175 13.88 -7.51 0.82
CA ARG A 175 12.54 -7.30 1.36
C ARG A 175 12.53 -7.75 2.81
N LEU A 176 11.97 -6.91 3.67
CA LEU A 176 11.58 -7.28 5.02
C LEU A 176 10.09 -7.54 5.05
N LEU A 177 9.66 -8.60 5.69
CA LEU A 177 8.26 -8.91 5.91
C LEU A 177 7.98 -8.86 7.41
N VAL A 178 7.13 -7.92 7.81
CA VAL A 178 6.65 -7.79 9.20
C VAL A 178 5.34 -8.56 9.31
N GLU A 179 5.29 -9.57 10.18
CA GLU A 179 4.09 -10.32 10.55
C GLU A 179 3.94 -10.28 12.08
N GLY A 180 3.22 -9.26 12.57
CA GLY A 180 3.06 -8.95 13.99
C GLY A 180 4.39 -8.62 14.66
N ASP A 181 4.87 -9.56 15.47
CA ASP A 181 6.14 -9.45 16.19
C ASP A 181 7.30 -10.19 15.48
N VAL A 182 7.01 -10.89 14.38
CA VAL A 182 8.01 -11.62 13.60
C VAL A 182 8.45 -10.79 12.42
N LEU A 183 9.75 -10.72 12.20
CA LEU A 183 10.35 -10.02 11.08
C LEU A 183 11.18 -11.00 10.27
N THR A 184 10.93 -11.11 8.97
CA THR A 184 11.74 -11.94 8.08
C THR A 184 12.40 -11.12 6.99
N LEU A 185 13.60 -11.52 6.57
CA LEU A 185 14.43 -10.89 5.57
C LEU A 185 14.64 -11.83 4.39
N GLU A 186 14.48 -11.29 3.19
CA GLU A 186 14.67 -11.98 1.92
C GLU A 186 15.53 -11.14 0.98
N ASP A 187 16.54 -11.77 0.36
CA ASP A 187 17.30 -11.15 -0.73
C ASP A 187 16.55 -11.30 -2.06
N LEU A 188 16.37 -10.20 -2.81
CA LEU A 188 15.62 -10.18 -4.07
C LEU A 188 16.50 -10.44 -5.31
N GLY A 189 17.59 -11.21 -5.14
CA GLY A 189 18.58 -11.45 -6.19
C GLY A 189 19.51 -10.26 -6.37
N SER A 190 19.97 -9.68 -5.27
CA SER A 190 20.84 -8.51 -5.30
C SER A 190 22.21 -8.83 -5.89
N LYS A 191 22.88 -7.82 -6.46
CA LYS A 191 24.19 -8.02 -7.10
C LYS A 191 25.30 -8.33 -6.09
N ASN A 192 25.23 -7.71 -4.91
CA ASN A 192 26.27 -7.81 -3.89
C ASN A 192 25.86 -8.68 -2.70
N GLY A 193 24.63 -9.21 -2.69
CA GLY A 193 24.10 -10.04 -1.62
C GLY A 193 23.60 -9.24 -0.41
N THR A 194 22.69 -9.87 0.33
CA THR A 194 22.26 -9.48 1.67
C THR A 194 22.87 -10.43 2.69
N PHE A 195 23.37 -9.91 3.82
CA PHE A 195 24.01 -10.73 4.85
C PHE A 195 23.46 -10.41 6.25
N ILE A 196 23.45 -11.42 7.11
CA ILE A 196 23.27 -11.27 8.56
C ILE A 196 24.61 -11.62 9.21
N GLY A 197 25.28 -10.63 9.79
CA GLY A 197 26.68 -10.73 10.18
C GLY A 197 27.56 -11.12 8.98
N THR A 198 28.08 -12.35 8.99
CA THR A 198 28.90 -12.91 7.90
C THR A 198 28.14 -13.89 7.01
N THR A 199 26.89 -14.22 7.32
CA THR A 199 26.13 -15.27 6.65
C THR A 199 25.25 -14.69 5.55
N PRO A 200 25.37 -15.16 4.29
CA PRO A 200 24.51 -14.68 3.21
C PRO A 200 23.08 -15.18 3.36
N VAL A 201 22.13 -14.29 3.11
CA VAL A 201 20.69 -14.58 3.07
C VAL A 201 20.37 -15.17 1.70
N THR A 202 20.24 -16.49 1.63
CA THR A 202 19.92 -17.22 0.38
C THR A 202 18.47 -17.69 0.31
N LYS A 203 17.74 -17.58 1.42
CA LYS A 203 16.32 -17.88 1.59
C LYS A 203 15.72 -16.87 2.57
N VAL A 204 14.40 -16.85 2.70
CA VAL A 204 13.72 -16.07 3.73
C VAL A 204 14.19 -16.53 5.11
N VAL A 205 14.68 -15.59 5.93
CA VAL A 205 15.24 -15.85 7.28
C VAL A 205 14.60 -14.90 8.27
N GLU A 206 14.26 -15.38 9.46
CA GLU A 206 13.81 -14.54 10.57
C GLU A 206 14.96 -13.71 11.15
N VAL A 207 14.71 -12.43 11.39
CA VAL A 207 15.69 -11.45 11.85
C VAL A 207 15.21 -10.72 13.10
N HIS A 208 16.14 -10.38 13.98
CA HIS A 208 15.90 -9.77 15.29
C HIS A 208 16.60 -8.40 15.40
N ASP A 209 16.29 -7.64 16.44
CA ASP A 209 16.88 -6.32 16.70
C ASP A 209 18.37 -6.36 17.07
N THR A 210 18.86 -7.53 17.50
CA THR A 210 20.29 -7.77 17.75
C THR A 210 21.09 -8.07 16.49
N ASP A 211 20.42 -8.33 15.36
CA ASP A 211 21.09 -8.76 14.14
C ASP A 211 21.69 -7.56 13.39
N GLU A 212 22.94 -7.73 12.95
CA GLU A 212 23.60 -6.76 12.09
C GLU A 212 23.40 -7.17 10.63
N ILE A 213 22.53 -6.45 9.93
CA ILE A 213 22.14 -6.77 8.56
C ILE A 213 22.93 -5.89 7.59
N MET A 214 23.46 -6.50 6.55
CA MET A 214 24.20 -5.83 5.49
C MET A 214 23.40 -5.89 4.19
N ILE A 215 23.08 -4.72 3.63
CA ILE A 215 22.49 -4.57 2.30
C ILE A 215 23.62 -4.15 1.34
N GLY A 216 24.18 -5.11 0.60
CA GLY A 216 25.47 -4.94 -0.04
C GLY A 216 26.56 -4.74 1.02
N ARG A 217 27.13 -3.54 1.11
CA ARG A 217 28.10 -3.14 2.15
C ARG A 217 27.56 -2.05 3.08
N ASN A 218 26.25 -1.78 3.02
CA ASN A 218 25.61 -0.79 3.87
C ASN A 218 24.99 -1.48 5.09
N PRO A 219 25.46 -1.19 6.32
CA PRO A 219 24.88 -1.75 7.52
C PRO A 219 23.52 -1.10 7.78
N ILE A 220 22.54 -1.93 8.09
CA ILE A 220 21.26 -1.52 8.66
C ILE A 220 21.07 -2.27 9.99
N ARG A 221 20.38 -1.62 10.92
CA ARG A 221 20.00 -2.23 12.19
C ARG A 221 18.51 -2.18 12.35
N LEU A 222 17.96 -3.21 12.96
CA LEU A 222 16.57 -3.26 13.35
C LEU A 222 16.47 -2.81 14.80
N ARG A 223 15.43 -2.05 15.11
CA ARG A 223 15.14 -1.67 16.49
C ARG A 223 13.67 -1.81 16.75
N ARG A 224 13.33 -2.49 17.84
CA ARG A 224 11.95 -2.51 18.31
C ARG A 224 11.62 -1.19 18.99
N VAL A 225 10.65 -0.45 18.46
CA VAL A 225 10.01 0.68 19.13
C VAL A 225 8.89 0.10 19.98
N GLN A 226 9.02 0.17 21.31
CA GLN A 226 7.89 -0.10 22.18
C GLN A 226 6.80 0.91 21.79
N GLN A 227 5.69 0.43 21.22
CA GLN A 227 4.52 1.27 21.02
C GLN A 227 4.14 1.81 22.39
N LEU A 228 4.32 3.11 22.60
CA LEU A 228 3.62 3.82 23.66
C LEU A 228 2.14 3.54 23.39
N ALA A 229 1.54 2.68 24.22
CA ALA A 229 0.13 2.41 24.20
C ALA A 229 -0.60 3.75 24.13
N THR A 230 -1.23 4.04 22.99
CA THR A 230 -2.10 5.20 22.84
C THR A 230 -3.09 5.11 23.98
N THR A 231 -2.91 5.99 24.97
CA THR A 231 -3.71 5.97 26.18
C THR A 231 -5.12 6.32 25.76
N LYS A 232 -5.97 5.30 25.77
CA LYS A 232 -7.41 5.40 25.62
C LYS A 232 -7.90 6.34 26.72
N THR A 233 -8.03 7.62 26.40
CA THR A 233 -8.70 8.58 27.27
C THR A 233 -10.19 8.32 27.11
N ALA A 234 -10.69 7.39 27.92
CA ALA A 234 -12.11 7.31 28.21
C ALA A 234 -12.40 8.40 29.24
N LEU A 235 -13.24 9.36 28.86
CA LEU A 235 -14.00 10.20 29.77
C LEU A 235 -15.47 10.13 29.36
#